data_AF-A0A0C3BGY5-F1
#
_entry.id   AF-A0A0C3BGY5-F1
#
_cell.length_a   1.000
_cell.length_b   1.000
_cell.length_c   1.000
_cell.angle_alpha   90.00
_cell.angle_beta   90.00
_cell.angle_gamma   90.00
#
_symmetry.space_group_name_H-M   'P 1'
#
loop_
_entity.id
_entity.type
_entity.pdbx_description
1 polymer ?
#
loop_
_entity_poly.entity_id
_entity_poly.type
_entity_poly.pdbx_seq_one_letter_code
_entity_poly.pdbx_strand_id
1 'polypeptide(L)'
;GQNMAVEGHLRKQFPPVYDEPREYNIPILVTDRSGNALAWYLPRALSSSRQDTMWQALRELEPELIIKQHSTQWRAGPQNYRNPKDTELKPGTVNMSPAWFEQGHDTEKFSLKVSQPLVPQDGPASRWLAATMESSALIGGILSIVHPELYRTGRDLILQLDQNPDVVDRPIRLRQVLRLWTAPFQGLSVISNRVTPVHRDTNGAKESMDILVALGRYQQGTLKLPGIGLELRYDPGTVAVLAGRILAHSAECDGERACVAYYMREKVQQCLGMSCPGWFRPDKI
;
A
#
# COMPACT_ATOMS: atom_id res chain seq x y z
N GLY A 1 -14.03 -2.55 3.42
CA GLY A 1 -13.49 -3.08 4.69
C GLY A 1 -13.78 -2.14 5.85
N GLN A 2 -14.71 -2.42 6.76
CA GLN A 2 -15.11 -3.69 7.34
C GLN A 2 -16.63 -3.80 7.27
N ASN A 3 -17.17 -4.59 6.33
CA ASN A 3 -18.62 -4.79 6.27
C ASN A 3 -18.92 -6.24 6.68
N MET A 4 -19.24 -6.43 7.97
CA MET A 4 -19.41 -7.77 8.53
C MET A 4 -20.52 -8.57 7.85
N ALA A 5 -21.59 -7.91 7.40
CA ALA A 5 -22.68 -8.57 6.68
C ALA A 5 -22.21 -9.09 5.31
N VAL A 6 -21.48 -8.26 4.56
CA VAL A 6 -20.92 -8.66 3.26
C VAL A 6 -19.86 -9.75 3.42
N GLU A 7 -18.93 -9.61 4.36
CA GLU A 7 -17.92 -10.66 4.61
C GLU A 7 -18.57 -11.97 5.07
N GLY A 8 -19.62 -11.90 5.90
CA GLY A 8 -20.38 -13.06 6.35
C GLY A 8 -21.11 -13.75 5.19
N HIS A 9 -21.69 -12.99 4.25
CA HIS A 9 -22.30 -13.55 3.05
C HIS A 9 -21.25 -14.20 2.13
N LEU A 10 -20.15 -13.50 1.86
CA LEU A 10 -19.05 -14.01 1.04
C LEU A 10 -18.44 -15.28 1.63
N ARG A 11 -18.24 -15.35 2.95
CA ARG A 11 -17.70 -16.56 3.61
C ARG A 11 -18.63 -17.76 3.51
N LYS A 12 -19.96 -17.55 3.49
CA LYS A 12 -20.93 -18.64 3.27
C LYS A 12 -20.91 -19.13 1.83
N GLN A 13 -20.78 -18.22 0.87
CA GLN A 13 -20.77 -18.56 -0.55
C GLN A 13 -19.42 -19.13 -1.01
N PHE A 14 -18.33 -18.61 -0.45
CA PHE A 14 -16.94 -18.94 -0.76
C PHE A 14 -16.21 -19.22 0.55
N PRO A 15 -16.38 -20.43 1.13
CA PRO A 15 -15.65 -20.79 2.34
C PRO A 15 -14.14 -20.81 2.08
N PRO A 16 -13.32 -20.64 3.13
CA PRO A 16 -11.87 -20.78 3.02
C PRO A 16 -11.48 -22.11 2.38
N VAL A 17 -10.35 -22.12 1.66
CA VAL A 17 -9.84 -23.33 0.99
C VAL A 17 -9.44 -24.41 2.01
N TYR A 18 -9.05 -23.99 3.21
CA TYR A 18 -8.62 -24.85 4.30
C TYR A 18 -9.50 -24.62 5.53
N ASP A 19 -9.87 -25.70 6.22
CA ASP A 19 -10.68 -25.64 7.45
C ASP A 19 -9.94 -24.89 8.57
N GLU A 20 -8.65 -25.18 8.71
CA GLU A 20 -7.73 -24.44 9.59
C GLU A 20 -6.78 -23.58 8.74
N PRO A 21 -6.42 -22.37 9.21
CA PRO A 21 -5.49 -21.52 8.48
C PRO A 21 -4.15 -22.21 8.27
N ARG A 22 -3.66 -22.21 7.03
CA ARG A 22 -2.31 -22.71 6.73
C ARG A 22 -1.28 -21.60 6.86
N GLU A 23 -0.27 -21.87 7.68
CA GLU A 23 0.85 -20.97 7.89
C GLU A 23 1.93 -21.14 6.81
N TYR A 24 2.44 -20.02 6.30
CA TYR A 24 3.54 -20.00 5.34
C TYR A 24 4.63 -19.00 5.73
N ASN A 25 5.89 -19.46 5.64
CA ASN A 25 7.10 -18.65 5.84
C ASN A 25 8.08 -18.72 4.65
N ILE A 26 7.67 -19.33 3.54
CA ILE A 26 8.41 -19.44 2.28
C ILE A 26 7.67 -18.69 1.16
N PRO A 27 8.35 -18.28 0.06
CA PRO A 27 7.68 -17.60 -1.03
C PRO A 27 6.51 -18.42 -1.60
N ILE A 28 5.36 -17.76 -1.81
CA ILE A 28 4.20 -18.38 -2.47
C ILE A 28 3.55 -17.42 -3.47
N LEU A 29 2.91 -18.01 -4.48
CA LEU A 29 1.98 -17.37 -5.39
C LEU A 29 0.61 -18.01 -5.17
N VAL A 30 -0.42 -17.19 -4.98
CA VAL A 30 -1.82 -17.61 -4.96
C VAL A 30 -2.48 -17.17 -6.25
N THR A 31 -3.09 -18.12 -6.96
CA THR A 31 -3.88 -17.84 -8.16
C THR A 31 -5.34 -18.26 -7.98
N ASP A 32 -6.23 -17.67 -8.77
CA ASP A 32 -7.58 -18.21 -8.94
C ASP A 32 -7.59 -19.43 -9.88
N ARG A 33 -8.78 -20.00 -10.11
CA ARG A 33 -8.99 -21.16 -11.02
C ARG A 33 -8.68 -20.85 -12.50
N SER A 34 -8.60 -19.58 -12.87
CA SER A 34 -8.26 -19.13 -14.23
C SER A 34 -6.76 -18.81 -14.38
N GLY A 35 -5.96 -19.02 -13.32
CA GLY A 35 -4.55 -18.71 -13.29
C GLY A 35 -4.24 -17.22 -13.06
N ASN A 36 -5.23 -16.40 -12.69
CA ASN A 36 -4.98 -15.00 -12.37
C ASN A 36 -4.28 -14.90 -11.01
N ALA A 37 -3.18 -14.16 -10.93
CA ALA A 37 -2.48 -13.92 -9.68
C ALA A 37 -3.31 -13.05 -8.72
N LEU A 38 -3.50 -13.52 -7.48
CA LEU A 38 -4.24 -12.83 -6.43
C LEU A 38 -3.34 -12.36 -5.30
N ALA A 39 -2.27 -13.11 -5.00
CA ALA A 39 -1.27 -12.72 -4.02
C ALA A 39 0.11 -13.26 -4.38
N TRP A 40 1.14 -12.44 -4.20
CA TRP A 40 2.52 -12.87 -4.09
C TRP A 40 3.01 -12.59 -2.69
N TYR A 41 3.66 -13.57 -2.08
CA TYR A 41 4.28 -13.44 -0.78
C TYR A 41 5.77 -13.71 -0.92
N LEU A 42 6.58 -12.71 -0.59
CA LEU A 42 8.03 -12.73 -0.78
C LEU A 42 8.69 -12.43 0.59
N PRO A 43 8.85 -13.45 1.46
CA PRO A 43 9.51 -13.28 2.74
C PRO A 43 10.99 -12.96 2.54
N ARG A 44 11.51 -12.01 3.34
CA ARG A 44 12.91 -11.57 3.28
C ARG A 44 13.34 -11.07 1.89
N ALA A 45 12.41 -10.49 1.13
CA ALA A 45 12.70 -9.91 -0.18
C ALA A 45 13.64 -8.69 -0.09
N LEU A 46 13.60 -7.96 1.03
CA LEU A 46 14.54 -6.86 1.28
C LEU A 46 15.71 -7.32 2.14
N SER A 47 16.93 -7.01 1.72
CA SER A 47 18.15 -7.18 2.51
C SER A 47 18.11 -6.37 3.81
N SER A 48 18.74 -6.86 4.88
CA SER A 48 18.81 -6.17 6.18
C SER A 48 19.29 -4.73 6.07
N SER A 49 20.35 -4.45 5.30
CA SER A 49 20.86 -3.08 5.10
C SER A 49 19.80 -2.13 4.54
N ARG A 50 18.99 -2.62 3.59
CA ARG A 50 17.91 -1.83 2.98
C ARG A 50 16.74 -1.63 3.93
N GLN A 51 16.42 -2.66 4.73
CA GLN A 51 15.44 -2.51 5.81
C GLN A 51 15.88 -1.43 6.79
N ASP A 52 17.16 -1.43 7.19
CA ASP A 52 17.73 -0.43 8.10
C ASP A 52 17.66 0.98 7.50
N THR A 53 18.05 1.15 6.23
CA THR A 53 17.95 2.45 5.54
C THR A 53 16.51 2.96 5.52
N MET A 54 15.54 2.11 5.12
CA MET A 54 14.14 2.52 5.08
C MET A 54 13.59 2.82 6.46
N TRP A 55 13.96 2.02 7.47
CA TRP A 55 13.53 2.19 8.85
C TRP A 55 14.07 3.48 9.46
N GLN A 56 15.36 3.77 9.29
CA GLN A 56 15.97 5.01 9.76
C GLN A 56 15.33 6.24 9.11
N ALA A 57 15.03 6.18 7.82
CA ALA A 57 14.39 7.27 7.11
C ALA A 57 13.02 7.63 7.72
N LEU A 58 12.28 6.69 8.33
CA LEU A 58 10.96 6.96 8.93
C LEU A 58 10.99 8.06 10.00
N ARG A 59 12.15 8.33 10.61
CA ARG A 59 12.35 9.45 11.54
C ARG A 59 12.04 10.80 10.92
N GLU A 60 12.41 10.99 9.66
CA GLU A 60 12.08 12.21 8.92
C GLU A 60 10.57 12.41 8.82
N LEU A 61 9.79 11.32 8.79
CA LEU A 61 8.37 11.33 8.51
C LEU A 61 7.50 11.42 9.77
N GLU A 62 8.07 11.32 10.98
CA GLU A 62 7.32 11.36 12.25
C GLU A 62 6.38 12.57 12.39
N PRO A 63 6.76 13.80 11.97
CA PRO A 63 5.86 14.94 12.04
C PRO A 63 4.55 14.74 11.27
N GLU A 64 4.57 13.95 10.20
CA GLU A 64 3.42 13.70 9.31
C GLU A 64 2.55 12.52 9.76
N LEU A 65 3.02 11.70 10.71
CA LEU A 65 2.26 10.56 11.22
C LEU A 65 1.13 11.05 12.13
N ILE A 66 -0.12 10.76 11.73
CA ILE A 66 -1.32 11.26 12.40
C ILE A 66 -2.20 10.10 12.87
N ILE A 67 -2.73 10.24 14.09
CA ILE A 67 -3.86 9.47 14.62
C ILE A 67 -5.03 10.43 14.78
N LYS A 68 -6.21 10.06 14.28
CA LYS A 68 -7.43 10.85 14.47
C LYS A 68 -8.05 10.48 15.82
N GLN A 69 -7.70 11.21 16.87
CA GLN A 69 -8.03 10.89 18.27
C GLN A 69 -9.52 10.63 18.54
N HIS A 70 -10.41 11.32 17.83
CA HIS A 70 -11.86 11.18 18.00
C HIS A 70 -12.52 10.26 16.95
N SER A 71 -11.73 9.62 16.09
CA SER A 71 -12.27 8.73 15.06
C SER A 71 -12.53 7.34 15.63
N THR A 72 -13.72 6.82 15.38
CA THR A 72 -14.03 5.40 15.60
C THR A 72 -13.65 4.52 14.40
N GLN A 73 -13.19 5.11 13.30
CA GLN A 73 -12.83 4.36 12.10
C GLN A 73 -11.55 3.57 12.33
N TRP A 74 -11.57 2.29 11.96
CA TRP A 74 -10.44 1.39 12.20
C TRP A 74 -9.11 1.86 11.58
N ARG A 75 -9.14 2.60 10.47
CA ARG A 75 -7.91 3.10 9.79
C ARG A 75 -7.22 4.22 10.57
N ALA A 76 -7.98 5.01 11.32
CA ALA A 76 -7.52 6.30 11.83
C ALA A 76 -7.72 6.48 13.34
N GLY A 77 -8.58 5.67 13.94
CA GLY A 77 -8.90 5.72 15.36
C GLY A 77 -7.78 5.17 16.25
N PRO A 78 -7.60 5.72 17.46
CA PRO A 78 -6.49 5.40 18.34
C PRO A 78 -6.50 3.95 18.84
N GLN A 79 -7.65 3.27 18.86
CA GLN A 79 -7.80 1.90 19.39
C GLN A 79 -6.97 0.85 18.67
N ASN A 80 -6.54 1.14 17.44
CA ASN A 80 -5.74 0.23 16.62
C ASN A 80 -4.25 0.61 16.59
N TYR A 81 -3.85 1.66 17.30
CA TYR A 81 -2.45 2.07 17.39
C TYR A 81 -1.88 1.69 18.76
N ARG A 82 -0.60 1.33 18.78
CA ARG A 82 0.14 1.16 20.04
C ARG A 82 0.21 2.51 20.76
N ASN A 83 0.31 2.46 22.08
CA ASN A 83 0.48 3.67 22.89
C ASN A 83 1.82 4.34 22.53
N PRO A 84 1.85 5.64 22.18
CA PRO A 84 3.08 6.34 21.81
C PRO A 84 4.21 6.26 22.86
N LYS A 85 3.88 6.04 24.14
CA LYS A 85 4.87 5.87 25.21
C LYS A 85 5.63 4.55 25.14
N ASP A 86 5.04 3.55 24.49
CA ASP A 86 5.57 2.18 24.39
C ASP A 86 6.20 1.93 23.01
N THR A 87 6.43 3.01 22.24
CA THR A 87 6.92 2.93 20.88
C THR A 87 8.10 3.84 20.63
N GLU A 88 9.04 3.38 19.81
CA GLU A 88 10.18 4.16 19.37
C GLU A 88 9.78 5.10 18.23
N LEU A 89 9.00 4.63 17.27
CA LEU A 89 8.47 5.44 16.17
C LEU A 89 7.06 5.93 16.51
N LYS A 90 6.79 7.23 16.33
CA LYS A 90 5.47 7.81 16.57
C LYS A 90 4.38 6.99 15.85
N PRO A 91 3.36 6.47 16.56
CA PRO A 91 2.26 5.75 15.92
C PRO A 91 1.40 6.71 15.10
N GLY A 92 0.94 6.25 13.94
CA GLY A 92 0.12 7.07 13.06
C GLY A 92 0.18 6.60 11.61
N THR A 93 -0.62 7.25 10.76
CA THR A 93 -0.57 7.03 9.31
C THR A 93 -0.35 8.35 8.61
N VAL A 94 0.49 8.34 7.58
CA VAL A 94 0.56 9.40 6.57
C VAL A 94 0.22 8.80 5.21
N ASN A 95 -0.52 9.55 4.41
CA ASN A 95 -0.85 9.19 3.04
C ASN A 95 -0.25 10.25 2.12
N MET A 96 0.41 9.79 1.07
CA MET A 96 1.14 10.62 0.12
C MET A 96 0.73 10.25 -1.30
N SER A 97 0.62 11.25 -2.14
CA SER A 97 0.30 11.10 -3.56
C SER A 97 0.76 12.35 -4.33
N PRO A 98 1.40 12.19 -5.50
CA PRO A 98 1.70 13.31 -6.39
C PRO A 98 0.43 13.92 -6.97
N ALA A 99 -0.61 13.11 -7.20
CA ALA A 99 -1.87 13.56 -7.78
C ALA A 99 -3.02 12.62 -7.35
N TRP A 100 -3.93 13.13 -6.52
CA TRP A 100 -5.13 12.40 -6.13
C TRP A 100 -6.32 13.32 -5.84
N PHE A 101 -7.50 12.74 -5.71
CA PHE A 101 -8.68 13.44 -5.23
C PHE A 101 -8.66 13.62 -3.71
N GLU A 102 -9.16 14.77 -3.27
CA GLU A 102 -9.55 14.95 -1.87
C GLU A 102 -10.69 14.00 -1.51
N GLN A 103 -10.77 13.68 -0.22
CA GLN A 103 -11.82 12.79 0.28
C GLN A 103 -13.20 13.39 0.01
N GLY A 104 -14.06 12.63 -0.68
CA GLY A 104 -15.41 13.08 -1.05
C GLY A 104 -15.48 13.93 -2.32
N HIS A 105 -14.34 14.22 -2.96
CA HIS A 105 -14.24 15.06 -4.17
C HIS A 105 -13.63 14.29 -5.33
N ASP A 106 -14.24 13.16 -5.71
CA ASP A 106 -13.64 12.17 -6.59
C ASP A 106 -14.38 12.01 -7.94
N THR A 107 -14.78 13.14 -8.49
CA THR A 107 -15.39 13.25 -9.84
C THR A 107 -14.53 14.16 -10.70
N GLU A 108 -14.70 14.09 -12.02
CA GLU A 108 -13.99 14.92 -13.02
C GLU A 108 -14.13 16.43 -12.80
N LYS A 109 -15.10 16.86 -11.99
CA LYS A 109 -15.32 18.27 -11.64
C LYS A 109 -14.24 18.84 -10.71
N PHE A 110 -13.48 17.99 -10.04
CA PHE A 110 -12.46 18.40 -9.09
C PHE A 110 -11.07 18.19 -9.69
N SER A 111 -10.19 19.17 -9.52
CA SER A 111 -8.79 19.01 -9.88
C SER A 111 -8.11 17.96 -8.99
N LEU A 112 -7.17 17.22 -9.56
CA LEU A 112 -6.26 16.41 -8.77
C LEU A 112 -5.40 17.33 -7.90
N LYS A 113 -4.95 16.84 -6.76
CA LYS A 113 -4.13 17.61 -5.82
C LYS A 113 -2.86 16.87 -5.44
N VAL A 114 -1.79 17.63 -5.24
CA VAL A 114 -0.63 17.14 -4.48
C VAL A 114 -1.08 16.92 -3.03
N SER A 115 -0.84 15.73 -2.49
CA SER A 115 -1.21 15.42 -1.09
C SER A 115 -0.54 16.39 -0.11
N GLN A 116 -1.23 16.73 0.99
CA GLN A 116 -0.79 17.76 1.94
C GLN A 116 0.65 17.56 2.48
N PRO A 117 1.10 16.35 2.87
CA PRO A 117 2.46 16.14 3.35
C PRO A 117 3.53 16.49 2.30
N LEU A 118 3.19 16.39 1.02
CA LEU A 118 4.08 16.66 -0.10
C LEU A 118 4.04 18.11 -0.56
N VAL A 119 3.20 18.98 0.00
CA VAL A 119 3.14 20.40 -0.41
C VAL A 119 4.46 21.13 -0.10
N PRO A 120 5.06 21.01 1.11
CA PRO A 120 6.33 21.67 1.39
C PRO A 120 7.47 21.01 0.61
N GLN A 121 8.24 21.81 -0.13
CA GLN A 121 9.34 21.32 -0.97
C GLN A 121 10.38 20.56 -0.15
N ASP A 122 10.83 21.13 0.97
CA ASP A 122 11.84 20.53 1.84
C ASP A 122 11.22 19.97 3.13
N GLY A 123 9.94 19.60 3.09
CA GLY A 123 9.22 19.03 4.22
C GLY A 123 9.67 17.62 4.61
N PRO A 124 9.24 17.15 5.80
CA PRO A 124 9.39 15.76 6.28
C PRO A 124 9.20 14.69 5.19
N ALA A 125 8.06 14.75 4.49
CA ALA A 125 7.71 13.76 3.48
C ALA A 125 8.62 13.80 2.23
N SER A 126 9.04 15.00 1.80
CA SER A 126 9.96 15.15 0.67
C SER A 126 11.34 14.58 0.99
N ARG A 127 11.85 14.84 2.20
CA ARG A 127 13.13 14.27 2.64
C ARG A 127 13.06 12.75 2.78
N TRP A 128 11.95 12.24 3.31
CA TRP A 128 11.70 10.80 3.36
C TRP A 128 11.65 10.16 1.96
N LEU A 129 10.97 10.79 0.99
CA LEU A 129 10.94 10.31 -0.40
C LEU A 129 12.35 10.27 -0.99
N ALA A 130 13.13 11.32 -0.81
CA ALA A 130 14.51 11.37 -1.28
C ALA A 130 15.37 10.24 -0.65
N ALA A 131 15.25 10.02 0.66
CA ALA A 131 16.00 8.99 1.39
C ALA A 131 15.58 7.55 1.02
N THR A 132 14.35 7.35 0.54
CA THR A 132 13.81 6.02 0.20
C THR A 132 13.62 5.80 -1.30
N MET A 133 14.11 6.72 -2.12
CA MET A 133 13.92 6.74 -3.57
C MET A 133 14.39 5.44 -4.25
N GLU A 134 15.57 4.94 -3.88
CA GLU A 134 16.11 3.71 -4.47
C GLU A 134 15.28 2.47 -4.05
N SER A 135 14.90 2.38 -2.78
CA SER A 135 14.05 1.29 -2.30
C SER A 135 12.67 1.32 -2.95
N SER A 136 12.08 2.49 -3.14
CA SER A 136 10.82 2.67 -3.86
C SER A 136 10.93 2.25 -5.33
N ALA A 137 12.06 2.52 -5.98
CA ALA A 137 12.34 2.06 -7.33
C ALA A 137 12.41 0.53 -7.41
N LEU A 138 13.04 -0.14 -6.42
CA LEU A 138 13.05 -1.60 -6.34
C LEU A 138 11.65 -2.19 -6.17
N ILE A 139 10.77 -1.54 -5.40
CA ILE A 139 9.36 -1.95 -5.31
C ILE A 139 8.68 -1.86 -6.68
N GLY A 140 8.99 -0.83 -7.47
CA GLY A 140 8.59 -0.75 -8.88
C GLY A 140 9.15 -1.88 -9.73
N GLY A 141 10.41 -2.28 -9.51
CA GLY A 141 11.03 -3.43 -10.17
C GLY A 141 10.36 -4.76 -9.80
N ILE A 142 9.94 -4.94 -8.54
CA ILE A 142 9.14 -6.11 -8.15
C ILE A 142 7.81 -6.10 -8.91
N LEU A 143 7.14 -4.94 -8.96
CA LEU A 143 5.87 -4.81 -9.70
C LEU A 143 6.02 -5.18 -11.18
N SER A 144 7.12 -4.79 -11.82
CA SER A 144 7.35 -5.08 -13.25
C SER A 144 7.46 -6.57 -13.56
N ILE A 145 7.74 -7.40 -12.56
CA ILE A 145 7.81 -8.87 -12.68
C ILE A 145 6.46 -9.50 -12.30
N VAL A 146 5.90 -9.11 -11.16
CA VAL A 146 4.72 -9.77 -10.59
C VAL A 146 3.39 -9.28 -11.17
N HIS A 147 3.39 -8.12 -11.83
CA HIS A 147 2.25 -7.59 -12.60
C HIS A 147 2.73 -6.55 -13.65
N PRO A 148 3.33 -7.01 -14.77
CA PRO A 148 3.98 -6.12 -15.74
C PRO A 148 3.04 -5.10 -16.39
N GLU A 149 1.75 -5.43 -16.56
CA GLU A 149 0.77 -4.51 -17.11
C GLU A 149 0.45 -3.37 -16.14
N LEU A 150 0.20 -3.70 -14.86
CA LEU A 150 -0.01 -2.71 -13.81
C LEU A 150 1.21 -1.80 -13.64
N TYR A 151 2.43 -2.35 -13.77
CA TYR A 151 3.66 -1.55 -13.82
C TYR A 151 3.64 -0.51 -14.97
N ARG A 152 3.34 -0.96 -16.20
CA ARG A 152 3.28 -0.06 -17.37
C ARG A 152 2.22 1.02 -17.17
N THR A 153 1.01 0.64 -16.76
CA THR A 153 -0.07 1.59 -16.48
C THR A 153 0.33 2.62 -15.43
N GLY A 154 0.99 2.20 -14.34
CA GLY A 154 1.47 3.09 -13.29
C GLY A 154 2.54 4.07 -13.78
N ARG A 155 3.54 3.56 -14.52
CA ARG A 155 4.60 4.37 -15.13
C ARG A 155 4.03 5.37 -16.13
N ASP A 156 3.17 4.92 -17.04
CA ASP A 156 2.62 5.75 -18.11
C ASP A 156 1.73 6.85 -17.55
N LEU A 157 1.01 6.59 -16.46
CA LEU A 157 0.28 7.62 -15.73
C LEU A 157 1.21 8.66 -15.10
N ILE A 158 2.33 8.26 -14.50
CA ILE A 158 3.32 9.22 -13.97
C ILE A 158 3.90 10.09 -15.10
N LEU A 159 4.20 9.50 -16.25
CA LEU A 159 4.66 10.24 -17.44
C LEU A 159 3.60 11.22 -17.94
N GLN A 160 2.33 10.81 -17.96
CA GLN A 160 1.22 11.68 -18.35
C GLN A 160 1.07 12.87 -17.39
N LEU A 161 1.25 12.67 -16.08
CA LEU A 161 1.25 13.74 -15.09
C LEU A 161 2.40 14.73 -15.31
N ASP A 162 3.60 14.25 -15.65
CA ASP A 162 4.75 15.12 -15.93
C ASP A 162 4.54 15.97 -17.21
N GLN A 163 3.97 15.35 -18.25
CA GLN A 163 3.64 15.98 -19.52
C GLN A 163 2.48 16.97 -19.41
N ASN A 164 1.51 16.72 -18.51
CA ASN A 164 0.30 17.51 -18.36
C ASN A 164 0.14 17.99 -16.90
N PRO A 165 1.07 18.79 -16.37
CA PRO A 165 1.10 19.10 -14.94
C PRO A 165 -0.10 19.94 -14.47
N ASP A 166 -0.76 20.66 -15.39
CA ASP A 166 -1.87 21.58 -15.11
C ASP A 166 -3.18 20.85 -14.72
N VAL A 167 -3.22 19.51 -14.84
CA VAL A 167 -4.33 18.69 -14.31
C VAL A 167 -4.34 18.62 -12.78
N VAL A 168 -3.26 19.09 -12.14
CA VAL A 168 -3.07 19.12 -10.69
C VAL A 168 -3.05 20.57 -10.18
N ASP A 169 -3.58 20.81 -8.98
CA ASP A 169 -3.66 22.13 -8.35
C ASP A 169 -2.33 22.89 -8.22
N ARG A 170 -1.20 22.18 -8.22
CA ARG A 170 0.15 22.73 -8.05
C ARG A 170 1.13 22.14 -9.07
N PRO A 171 1.10 22.57 -10.34
CA PRO A 171 1.88 21.98 -11.43
C PRO A 171 3.40 22.00 -11.19
N ILE A 172 3.93 23.11 -10.65
CA ILE A 172 5.36 23.23 -10.32
C ILE A 172 5.73 22.23 -9.23
N ARG A 173 4.89 22.11 -8.19
CA ARG A 173 5.16 21.21 -7.07
C ARG A 173 5.06 19.75 -7.48
N LEU A 174 4.08 19.41 -8.30
CA LEU A 174 3.96 18.09 -8.90
C LEU A 174 5.27 17.66 -9.55
N ARG A 175 5.84 18.48 -10.46
CA ARG A 175 7.10 18.14 -11.13
C ARG A 175 8.27 17.92 -10.17
N GLN A 176 8.33 18.69 -9.09
CA GLN A 176 9.35 18.47 -8.06
C GLN A 176 9.15 17.16 -7.30
N VAL A 177 7.90 16.80 -6.96
CA VAL A 177 7.56 15.53 -6.32
C VAL A 177 7.89 14.36 -7.25
N LEU A 178 7.54 14.46 -8.54
CA LEU A 178 7.78 13.40 -9.51
C LEU A 178 9.27 13.04 -9.69
N ARG A 179 10.19 13.98 -9.41
CA ARG A 179 11.64 13.68 -9.40
C ARG A 179 12.08 12.75 -8.27
N LEU A 180 11.32 12.71 -7.17
CA LEU A 180 11.58 11.85 -6.01
C LEU A 180 10.69 10.59 -6.02
N TRP A 181 9.62 10.60 -6.81
CA TRP A 181 8.61 9.56 -6.84
C TRP A 181 8.96 8.47 -7.86
N THR A 182 9.65 7.43 -7.39
CA THR A 182 10.17 6.36 -8.26
C THR A 182 9.31 5.11 -8.35
N ALA A 183 8.37 4.93 -7.42
CA ALA A 183 7.46 3.80 -7.46
C ALA A 183 6.32 4.08 -8.48
N PRO A 184 5.98 3.14 -9.37
CA PRO A 184 4.93 3.29 -10.38
C PRO A 184 3.53 3.13 -9.75
N PHE A 185 3.22 3.91 -8.73
CA PHE A 185 1.96 3.92 -8.01
C PHE A 185 1.48 5.35 -7.84
N GLN A 186 0.16 5.56 -7.73
CA GLN A 186 -0.41 6.89 -7.52
C GLN A 186 -0.46 7.28 -6.06
N GLY A 187 -0.45 6.30 -5.16
CA GLY A 187 -0.55 6.52 -3.73
C GLY A 187 0.45 5.67 -2.99
N LEU A 188 0.96 6.24 -1.90
CA LEU A 188 1.60 5.46 -0.87
C LEU A 188 1.08 5.85 0.51
N SER A 189 1.14 4.91 1.44
CA SER A 189 0.88 5.15 2.85
C SER A 189 1.99 4.56 3.69
N VAL A 190 2.44 5.33 4.68
CA VAL A 190 3.29 4.81 5.76
C VAL A 190 2.41 4.67 6.99
N ILE A 191 2.33 3.45 7.50
CA ILE A 191 1.47 3.07 8.62
C ILE A 191 2.38 2.59 9.75
N SER A 192 2.52 3.41 10.78
CA SER A 192 3.37 3.16 11.95
C SER A 192 2.55 2.64 13.13
N ASN A 193 3.03 1.56 13.74
CA ASN A 193 2.57 0.99 14.99
C ASN A 193 1.05 0.79 15.08
N ARG A 194 0.46 0.32 13.96
CA ARG A 194 -0.97 0.05 13.83
C ARG A 194 -1.26 -1.43 13.61
N VAL A 195 -2.15 -2.00 14.42
CA VAL A 195 -2.85 -3.25 14.12
C VAL A 195 -3.87 -2.99 13.02
N THR A 196 -3.81 -3.76 11.94
CA THR A 196 -4.72 -3.63 10.81
C THR A 196 -5.75 -4.77 10.87
N PRO A 197 -6.98 -4.52 11.33
CA PRO A 197 -8.00 -5.56 11.42
C PRO A 197 -8.47 -6.02 10.03
N VAL A 198 -9.21 -7.14 10.00
CA VAL A 198 -9.67 -7.77 8.74
C VAL A 198 -10.52 -6.80 7.94
N HIS A 199 -10.11 -6.56 6.71
CA HIS A 199 -10.78 -5.63 5.81
C HIS A 199 -10.49 -5.97 4.33
N ARG A 200 -11.20 -5.26 3.45
CA ARG A 200 -10.94 -5.17 2.01
C ARG A 200 -10.72 -3.72 1.64
N ASP A 201 -9.86 -3.49 0.67
CA ASP A 201 -9.73 -2.19 0.04
C ASP A 201 -10.88 -1.90 -0.92
N THR A 202 -11.11 -0.61 -1.15
CA THR A 202 -12.32 -0.12 -1.81
C THR A 202 -12.04 0.82 -2.97
N ASN A 203 -10.81 1.32 -3.11
CA ASN A 203 -10.50 2.46 -3.98
C ASN A 203 -9.68 2.08 -5.22
N GLY A 204 -9.02 0.91 -5.21
CA GLY A 204 -8.33 0.37 -6.38
C GLY A 204 -9.27 -0.43 -7.28
N ALA A 205 -8.91 -0.59 -8.56
CA ALA A 205 -9.59 -1.52 -9.46
C ALA A 205 -9.49 -2.96 -8.92
N LYS A 206 -10.36 -3.87 -9.36
CA LYS A 206 -10.36 -5.26 -8.85
C LYS A 206 -9.10 -6.01 -9.26
N GLU A 207 -8.59 -5.69 -10.44
CA GLU A 207 -7.42 -6.23 -11.12
C GLU A 207 -6.11 -5.63 -10.60
N SER A 208 -6.18 -4.48 -9.91
CA SER A 208 -5.02 -3.83 -9.32
C SER A 208 -4.55 -4.58 -8.07
N MET A 209 -3.23 -4.60 -7.89
CA MET A 209 -2.60 -5.15 -6.69
C MET A 209 -1.83 -4.07 -5.96
N ASP A 210 -1.92 -4.12 -4.64
CA ASP A 210 -1.16 -3.24 -3.74
C ASP A 210 0.10 -3.98 -3.27
N ILE A 211 1.19 -3.24 -3.07
CA ILE A 211 2.43 -3.78 -2.49
C ILE A 211 2.56 -3.30 -1.05
N LEU A 212 2.67 -4.24 -0.13
CA LEU A 212 2.90 -4.02 1.29
C LEU A 212 4.33 -4.42 1.65
N VAL A 213 5.07 -3.48 2.23
CA VAL A 213 6.44 -3.69 2.70
C VAL A 213 6.45 -3.68 4.23
N ALA A 214 6.86 -4.79 4.84
CA ALA A 214 7.03 -4.91 6.29
C ALA A 214 8.38 -4.34 6.73
N LEU A 215 8.38 -3.44 7.72
CA LEU A 215 9.58 -2.88 8.33
C LEU A 215 9.42 -2.85 9.85
N GLY A 216 10.54 -2.88 10.58
CA GLY A 216 10.55 -2.63 12.00
C GLY A 216 11.42 -3.57 12.81
N ARG A 217 11.17 -3.58 14.11
CA ARG A 217 11.90 -4.37 15.11
C ARG A 217 10.90 -5.25 15.84
N TYR A 218 10.53 -6.33 15.19
CA TYR A 218 9.66 -7.36 15.73
C TYR A 218 9.95 -8.69 15.07
N GLN A 219 9.41 -9.74 15.68
CA GLN A 219 9.34 -11.07 15.11
C GLN A 219 7.91 -11.57 15.29
N GLN A 220 7.52 -12.53 14.47
CA GLN A 220 6.20 -13.16 14.57
C GLN A 220 5.06 -12.21 14.22
N GLY A 221 5.32 -11.31 13.27
CA GLY A 221 4.22 -10.63 12.60
C GLY A 221 3.44 -11.60 11.73
N THR A 222 2.15 -11.33 11.55
CA THR A 222 1.26 -12.15 10.75
C THR A 222 0.45 -11.29 9.81
N LEU A 223 0.40 -11.68 8.54
CA LEU A 223 -0.51 -11.18 7.52
C LEU A 223 -1.52 -12.29 7.22
N LYS A 224 -2.76 -12.11 7.64
CA LYS A 224 -3.83 -13.11 7.49
C LYS A 224 -4.66 -12.80 6.24
N LEU A 225 -4.96 -13.83 5.46
CA LEU A 225 -5.87 -13.80 4.32
C LEU A 225 -7.06 -14.74 4.61
N PRO A 226 -7.96 -14.39 5.53
CA PRO A 226 -8.97 -15.30 6.07
C PRO A 226 -9.91 -15.87 5.00
N GLY A 227 -10.18 -15.13 3.93
CA GLY A 227 -11.06 -15.60 2.85
C GLY A 227 -10.52 -16.83 2.09
N ILE A 228 -9.20 -17.09 2.17
CA ILE A 228 -8.55 -18.24 1.54
C ILE A 228 -7.84 -19.13 2.55
N GLY A 229 -8.02 -18.88 3.86
CA GLY A 229 -7.46 -19.71 4.93
C GLY A 229 -5.93 -19.69 5.00
N LEU A 230 -5.29 -18.54 4.75
CA LEU A 230 -3.83 -18.42 4.84
C LEU A 230 -3.40 -17.46 5.95
N GLU A 231 -2.31 -17.82 6.62
CA GLU A 231 -1.56 -16.94 7.50
C GLU A 231 -0.10 -16.88 7.03
N LEU A 232 0.38 -15.68 6.75
CA LEU A 232 1.71 -15.46 6.20
C LEU A 232 2.58 -14.80 7.27
N ARG A 233 3.79 -15.33 7.46
CA ARG A 233 4.78 -14.74 8.35
C ARG A 233 5.18 -13.35 7.84
N TYR A 234 4.80 -12.29 8.54
CA TYR A 234 4.92 -10.91 8.08
C TYR A 234 6.00 -10.14 8.83
N ASP A 235 7.20 -10.72 8.91
CA ASP A 235 8.37 -10.12 9.56
C ASP A 235 9.02 -9.02 8.71
N PRO A 236 9.84 -8.13 9.31
CA PRO A 236 10.58 -7.09 8.58
C PRO A 236 11.33 -7.64 7.35
N GLY A 237 11.26 -6.90 6.25
CA GLY A 237 11.81 -7.28 4.95
C GLY A 237 10.90 -8.12 4.07
N THR A 238 9.72 -8.50 4.56
CA THR A 238 8.68 -9.13 3.75
C THR A 238 8.07 -8.13 2.76
N VAL A 239 7.90 -8.57 1.51
CA VAL A 239 7.07 -7.89 0.52
C VAL A 239 5.87 -8.77 0.19
N ALA A 240 4.67 -8.24 0.36
CA ALA A 240 3.43 -8.91 -0.02
C ALA A 240 2.71 -8.08 -1.10
N VAL A 241 2.33 -8.73 -2.19
CA VAL A 241 1.60 -8.10 -3.31
C VAL A 241 0.21 -8.69 -3.31
N LEU A 242 -0.83 -7.89 -3.10
CA LEU A 242 -2.18 -8.39 -2.81
C LEU A 242 -3.22 -7.71 -3.70
N ALA A 243 -4.15 -8.50 -4.25
CA ALA A 243 -5.40 -7.98 -4.77
C ALA A 243 -6.33 -7.59 -3.59
N GLY A 244 -6.02 -6.49 -2.89
CA GLY A 244 -6.65 -6.08 -1.61
C GLY A 244 -8.16 -5.84 -1.67
N ARG A 245 -8.72 -5.62 -2.87
CA ARG A 245 -10.17 -5.56 -3.11
C ARG A 245 -10.83 -6.94 -3.11
N ILE A 246 -10.10 -7.97 -3.55
CA ILE A 246 -10.56 -9.36 -3.69
C ILE A 246 -10.16 -10.26 -2.53
N LEU A 247 -9.06 -9.94 -1.83
CA LEU A 247 -8.63 -10.68 -0.65
C LEU A 247 -8.89 -9.85 0.60
N ALA A 248 -9.80 -10.34 1.44
CA ALA A 248 -9.90 -9.83 2.80
C ALA A 248 -8.60 -10.12 3.54
N HIS A 249 -8.03 -9.12 4.21
CA HIS A 249 -6.73 -9.23 4.84
C HIS A 249 -6.61 -8.42 6.14
N SER A 250 -5.71 -8.86 7.01
CA SER A 250 -5.34 -8.18 8.26
C SER A 250 -3.85 -8.35 8.54
N ALA A 251 -3.26 -7.41 9.27
CA ALA A 251 -1.86 -7.50 9.68
C ALA A 251 -1.68 -7.09 11.14
N GLU A 252 -0.96 -7.90 11.90
CA GLU A 252 -0.64 -7.66 13.31
C GLU A 252 0.76 -8.16 13.63
N CYS A 253 1.34 -7.62 14.70
CA CYS A 253 2.61 -8.05 15.27
C CYS A 253 2.70 -7.57 16.71
N ASP A 254 3.62 -8.13 17.48
CA ASP A 254 4.07 -7.54 18.73
C ASP A 254 5.47 -6.94 18.58
N GLY A 255 5.57 -5.61 18.75
CA GLY A 255 6.80 -4.84 18.60
C GLY A 255 6.65 -3.61 17.71
N GLU A 256 7.79 -2.99 17.37
CA GLU A 256 7.85 -1.76 16.57
C GLU A 256 7.66 -2.06 15.09
N ARG A 257 6.56 -1.62 14.49
CA ARG A 257 6.24 -1.93 13.09
C ARG A 257 5.95 -0.68 12.28
N ALA A 258 6.46 -0.66 11.06
CA ALA A 258 5.96 0.18 10.00
C ALA A 258 5.60 -0.66 8.78
N CYS A 259 4.57 -0.22 8.07
CA CYS A 259 4.21 -0.77 6.76
C CYS A 259 4.24 0.37 5.75
N VAL A 260 4.96 0.17 4.64
CA VAL A 260 4.83 1.03 3.46
C VAL A 260 3.91 0.32 2.48
N ALA A 261 2.73 0.89 2.25
CA ALA A 261 1.74 0.36 1.31
C ALA A 261 1.73 1.23 0.05
N TYR A 262 1.97 0.62 -1.11
CA TYR A 262 1.91 1.24 -2.42
C TYR A 262 0.64 0.77 -3.13
N TYR A 263 -0.15 1.69 -3.65
CA TYR A 263 -1.48 1.36 -4.19
C TYR A 263 -1.90 2.29 -5.33
N MET A 264 -2.89 1.81 -6.09
CA MET A 264 -3.54 2.57 -7.15
C MET A 264 -4.90 3.10 -6.71
N ARG A 265 -5.36 4.17 -7.36
CA ARG A 265 -6.72 4.68 -7.23
C ARG A 265 -7.41 4.67 -8.58
N GLU A 266 -8.44 3.84 -8.68
CA GLU A 266 -9.22 3.64 -9.92
C GLU A 266 -9.72 4.98 -10.47
N LYS A 267 -10.23 5.85 -9.60
CA LYS A 267 -10.76 7.16 -10.00
C LYS A 267 -9.70 8.10 -10.58
N VAL A 268 -8.46 8.03 -10.10
CA VAL A 268 -7.36 8.85 -10.66
C VAL A 268 -7.01 8.36 -12.07
N GLN A 269 -7.01 7.03 -12.29
CA GLN A 269 -6.82 6.44 -13.62
C GLN A 269 -7.92 6.91 -14.57
N GLN A 270 -9.19 6.81 -14.15
CA GLN A 270 -10.35 7.24 -14.92
C GLN A 270 -10.27 8.72 -15.30
N CYS A 271 -9.93 9.59 -14.34
CA CYS A 271 -9.78 11.04 -14.56
C CYS A 271 -8.73 11.38 -15.63
N LEU A 272 -7.68 10.55 -15.75
CA LEU A 272 -6.61 10.73 -16.71
C LEU A 272 -6.85 9.95 -18.02
N GLY A 273 -8.01 9.31 -18.17
CA GLY A 273 -8.34 8.50 -19.36
C GLY A 273 -7.51 7.23 -19.49
N MET A 274 -6.90 6.76 -18.39
CA MET A 274 -6.07 5.55 -18.38
C MET A 274 -6.95 4.31 -18.24
N SER A 275 -6.66 3.27 -19.04
CA SER A 275 -7.32 1.97 -18.89
C SER A 275 -6.93 1.33 -17.56
N CYS A 276 -7.90 0.68 -16.91
CA CYS A 276 -7.59 -0.21 -15.78
C CYS A 276 -6.73 -1.38 -16.29
N PRO A 277 -5.73 -1.83 -15.51
CA PRO A 277 -4.94 -2.99 -15.88
C PRO A 277 -5.82 -4.24 -15.90
N GLY A 278 -5.51 -5.19 -16.78
CA GLY A 278 -6.08 -6.53 -16.74
C GLY A 278 -5.55 -7.39 -15.59
N TRP A 279 -6.13 -8.57 -15.44
CA TRP A 279 -5.59 -9.61 -14.56
C TRP A 279 -4.28 -10.17 -15.10
N PHE A 280 -3.27 -10.28 -14.25
CA PHE A 280 -2.00 -10.90 -14.62
C PHE A 280 -2.06 -12.43 -14.47
N ARG A 281 -1.57 -13.15 -15.48
CA ARG A 281 -1.42 -14.62 -15.49
C ARG A 281 0.04 -14.99 -15.70
N PRO A 282 0.74 -15.50 -14.68
CA PRO A 282 2.17 -15.81 -14.77
C PRO A 282 2.50 -16.84 -15.85
N ASP A 283 1.63 -17.83 -16.09
CA ASP A 283 1.85 -18.91 -17.07
C ASP A 283 1.76 -18.47 -18.54
N LYS A 284 1.51 -17.18 -18.81
CA LYS A 284 1.38 -16.62 -20.16
C LYS A 284 2.55 -15.71 -20.56
N ILE A 285 3.69 -15.83 -19.88
CA ILE A 285 4.95 -15.14 -20.22
C ILE A 285 5.79 -15.99 -21.16
#